data_AF-A0A5N8HES9-F1
#
_entry.id   AF-A0A5N8HES9-F1
#
_cell.length_a   1.000
_cell.length_b   1.000
_cell.length_c   1.000
_cell.angle_alpha   90.00
_cell.angle_beta   90.00
_cell.angle_gamma   90.00
#
_symmetry.space_group_name_H-M   'P 1'
#
loop_
_entity.id
_entity.type
_entity.pdbx_description
1 polymer ?
#
loop_
_entity_poly.entity_id
_entity_poly.type
_entity_poly.pdbx_seq_one_letter_code
_entity_poly.pdbx_strand_id
1 'polypeptide(L)' 'MNGAQWVVHALRAQGVNTVFGYPGGAIMPVYDALYDG' A
#
# COMPACT_ATOMS: atom_id res chain seq x y z
N MET A 1 -1.37 -12.53 3.08
CA MET A 1 -1.26 -11.80 1.81
C MET A 1 -2.65 -11.59 1.23
N ASN A 2 -3.25 -10.42 1.50
CA ASN A 2 -4.47 -9.94 0.85
C ASN A 2 -4.11 -9.02 -0.34
N GLY A 3 -5.12 -8.50 -1.05
CA GLY A 3 -4.90 -7.63 -2.21
C GLY A 3 -4.07 -6.37 -1.89
N ALA A 4 -4.32 -5.72 -0.77
CA ALA A 4 -3.57 -4.53 -0.35
C ALA A 4 -2.09 -4.83 -0.09
N GLN A 5 -1.81 -5.95 0.58
CA GLN A 5 -0.43 -6.41 0.81
C GLN A 5 0.31 -6.71 -0.50
N TRP A 6 -0.38 -7.27 -1.51
CA TRP A 6 0.21 -7.48 -2.84
C TRP A 6 0.52 -6.18 -3.58
N VAL A 7 -0.33 -5.16 -3.44
CA VAL A 7 -0.05 -3.82 -4.01
C VAL A 7 1.22 -3.24 -3.39
N VAL A 8 1.35 -3.27 -2.07
CA VAL A 8 2.53 -2.76 -1.36
C VAL A 8 3.78 -3.57 -1.75
N HIS A 9 3.68 -4.89 -1.82
CA HIS A 9 4.78 -5.75 -2.28
C HIS A 9 5.26 -5.38 -3.69
N ALA A 10 4.34 -5.16 -4.63
CA ALA A 10 4.67 -4.77 -6.00
C ALA A 10 5.38 -3.41 -6.05
N LEU A 11 4.89 -2.41 -5.29
CA LEU A 11 5.51 -1.09 -5.19
C LEU A 11 6.97 -1.19 -4.69
N ARG A 12 7.20 -1.98 -3.63
CA ARG A 12 8.55 -2.21 -3.09
C ARG A 12 9.45 -2.95 -4.08
N ALA A 13 8.93 -3.97 -4.76
CA ALA A 13 9.69 -4.72 -5.77
C ALA A 13 10.13 -3.84 -6.94
N GLN A 14 9.40 -2.76 -7.23
CA GLN A 14 9.76 -1.75 -8.22
C GLN A 14 10.62 -0.60 -7.66
N GLY A 15 11.06 -0.69 -6.40
CA GLY A 15 11.90 0.33 -5.76
C GLY A 15 11.18 1.66 -5.47
N VAL A 16 9.84 1.66 -5.42
CA VAL A 16 9.07 2.86 -5.09
C VAL A 16 9.28 3.20 -3.61
N ASN A 17 9.80 4.41 -3.34
CA ASN A 17 10.05 4.90 -1.98
C ASN A 17 9.00 5.88 -1.47
N THR A 18 8.24 6.52 -2.36
CA THR A 18 7.26 7.55 -2.01
C THR A 18 6.00 7.35 -2.84
N VAL A 19 4.84 7.37 -2.17
CA VAL A 19 3.51 7.34 -2.80
C VAL A 19 2.67 8.47 -2.25
N PHE A 20 1.87 9.08 -3.12
CA PHE A 20 0.84 10.03 -2.71
C PHE A 20 -0.49 9.28 -2.58
N GLY A 21 -1.26 9.60 -1.55
CA GLY A 21 -2.60 9.04 -1.39
C GLY A 21 -3.56 10.10 -0.86
N TYR A 22 -4.80 10.04 -1.32
CA TYR A 22 -5.91 10.83 -0.80
C TYR A 22 -6.80 9.94 0.08
N PRO A 23 -7.06 10.31 1.34
CA PRO A 23 -7.76 9.45 2.29
C PRO A 23 -9.22 9.18 1.90
N GLY A 24 -9.69 7.99 2.25
CA GLY A 24 -11.08 7.55 2.06
C GLY A 24 -11.28 6.10 2.53
N GLY A 25 -12.51 5.73 2.88
CA GLY A 25 -12.79 4.41 3.48
C GLY A 25 -12.36 3.22 2.62
N ALA A 26 -12.53 3.31 1.31
CA ALA A 26 -12.20 2.23 0.39
C ALA A 26 -10.68 1.96 0.27
N ILE A 27 -9.84 2.97 0.49
CA ILE A 27 -8.38 2.86 0.35
C ILE A 27 -7.68 2.51 1.67
N MET A 28 -8.39 2.54 2.81
CA MET A 28 -7.83 2.23 4.13
C MET A 28 -7.01 0.93 4.19
N PRO A 29 -7.43 -0.19 3.58
CA PRO A 29 -6.64 -1.42 3.65
C PRO A 29 -5.23 -1.29 3.04
N VAL A 30 -5.04 -0.40 2.06
CA VAL A 30 -3.73 -0.12 1.46
C VAL A 30 -2.88 0.74 2.38
N TYR A 31 -3.48 1.70 3.09
CA TYR A 31 -2.77 2.45 4.13
C TYR A 31 -2.34 1.56 5.29
N ASP A 32 -3.22 0.66 5.74
CA ASP A 32 -2.89 -0.34 6.77
C ASP A 32 -1.71 -1.21 6.31
N ALA A 33 -1.76 -1.72 5.07
CA ALA A 33 -0.67 -2.51 4.50
C ALA A 33 0.64 -1.72 4.30
N LEU A 34 0.59 -0.42 4.04
CA LEU A 34 1.78 0.43 3.97
C LEU A 34 2.40 0.63 5.36
N TYR A 35 1.57 0.68 6.41
CA TYR A 35 1.99 0.85 7.80
C TYR A 35 2.55 -0.44 8.42
N ASP A 36 1.94 -1.59 8.12
CA ASP A 36 2.28 -2.89 8.73
C ASP A 36 3.61 -3.49 8.26
N GLY A 37 4.24 -2.94 7.21
CA GLY A 37 5.53 -3.42 6.69
C GLY A 37 5.38 -4.50 5.63
#